data_AF-A0A6G0WQT8-F1
#
_entry.id   AF-A0A6G0WQT8-F1
#
_cell.length_a   1.000
_cell.length_b   1.000
_cell.length_c   1.000
_cell.angle_alpha   90.00
_cell.angle_beta   90.00
_cell.angle_gamma   90.00
#
_symmetry.space_group_name_H-M   'P 1'
#
loop_
_entity.id
_entity.type
_entity.pdbx_description
1 polymer ?
#
loop_
_entity_poly.entity_id
_entity_poly.type
_entity_poly.pdbx_seq_one_letter_code
_entity_poly.pdbx_strand_id
1 'polypeptide(L)'
;MNTFHAAVSALQVALYRQRRQRRTTQIMRLLRRSTTTSTDLNVLSDLSLAALAIKLERLIFLDLPDRVGLLNDEMLELRMRLVIKHILESKDPSKNNNPSEAD
;
A
#
# COMPACT_ATOMS: atom_id res chain seq x y z
N MET A 1 -12.65 -16.42 -34.16
CA MET A 1 -12.84 -15.12 -33.45
C MET A 1 -12.12 -15.06 -32.08
N ASN A 2 -10.96 -15.71 -31.89
CA ASN A 2 -10.34 -15.84 -30.55
C ASN A 2 -9.11 -14.94 -30.30
N THR A 3 -8.54 -14.33 -31.34
CA THR A 3 -7.32 -13.50 -31.23
C THR A 3 -7.59 -12.12 -30.62
N PHE A 4 -8.77 -11.56 -30.85
CA PHE A 4 -9.14 -10.23 -30.36
C PHE A 4 -9.33 -10.21 -28.82
N HIS A 5 -9.99 -11.21 -28.25
CA HIS A 5 -10.16 -11.34 -26.81
C HIS A 5 -8.81 -11.56 -26.08
N ALA A 6 -7.91 -12.35 -26.67
CA ALA A 6 -6.57 -12.55 -26.13
C ALA A 6 -5.75 -11.24 -26.14
N ALA A 7 -5.81 -10.45 -27.22
CA ALA A 7 -5.14 -9.16 -27.31
C ALA A 7 -5.67 -8.13 -26.29
N VAL A 8 -6.99 -8.07 -26.09
CA VAL A 8 -7.63 -7.22 -25.08
C VAL A 8 -7.19 -7.62 -23.67
N SER A 9 -7.09 -8.93 -23.38
CA SER A 9 -6.58 -9.40 -22.09
C SER A 9 -5.10 -9.07 -21.85
N ALA A 10 -4.25 -9.20 -22.87
CA ALA A 10 -2.82 -8.89 -22.77
C ALA A 10 -2.58 -7.40 -22.52
N LEU A 11 -3.33 -6.53 -23.20
CA LEU A 11 -3.29 -5.09 -23.01
C LEU A 11 -3.73 -4.70 -21.59
N GLN A 12 -4.81 -5.29 -21.08
CA GLN A 12 -5.29 -5.05 -19.72
C GLN A 12 -4.24 -5.44 -18.67
N VAL A 13 -3.57 -6.59 -18.84
CA VAL A 13 -2.49 -7.03 -17.96
C VAL A 13 -1.29 -6.08 -18.03
N ALA A 14 -0.92 -5.60 -19.22
CA ALA A 14 0.17 -4.64 -19.38
C ALA A 14 -0.14 -3.30 -18.69
N LEU A 15 -1.34 -2.78 -18.88
CA LEU A 15 -1.81 -1.55 -18.22
C LEU A 15 -1.86 -1.70 -16.70
N TYR A 16 -2.31 -2.85 -16.22
CA TYR A 16 -2.31 -3.19 -14.80
C TYR A 16 -0.90 -3.16 -14.20
N ARG A 17 0.06 -3.85 -14.84
CA ARG A 17 1.48 -3.87 -14.40
C ARG A 17 2.08 -2.46 -14.39
N GLN A 18 1.81 -1.66 -15.42
CA GLN A 18 2.30 -0.29 -15.52
C GLN A 18 1.75 0.59 -14.40
N ARG A 19 0.44 0.54 -14.12
CA ARG A 19 -0.18 1.32 -13.03
C ARG A 19 0.38 0.94 -11.68
N ARG A 20 0.54 -0.36 -11.44
CA ARG A 20 1.15 -0.92 -10.23
C ARG A 20 2.58 -0.38 -10.03
N GLN A 21 3.43 -0.48 -11.06
CA GLN A 21 4.80 0.01 -11.00
C GLN A 21 4.89 1.50 -10.71
N ARG A 22 4.01 2.31 -11.34
CA ARG A 22 3.96 3.75 -11.10
C ARG A 22 3.54 4.06 -9.65
N ARG A 23 2.53 3.37 -9.11
CA ARG A 23 2.12 3.53 -7.70
C ARG A 23 3.21 3.14 -6.72
N THR A 24 3.88 2.00 -6.92
CA THR A 24 5.04 1.61 -6.10
C THR A 24 6.12 2.70 -6.11
N THR A 25 6.36 3.30 -7.27
CA THR A 25 7.33 4.38 -7.41
C THR A 25 6.91 5.64 -6.64
N GLN A 26 5.64 6.02 -6.68
CA GLN A 26 5.11 7.14 -5.90
C GLN A 26 5.26 6.88 -4.39
N ILE A 27 4.88 5.70 -3.92
CA ILE A 27 5.01 5.31 -2.50
C ILE A 27 6.48 5.37 -2.07
N MET A 28 7.40 4.83 -2.89
CA MET A 28 8.83 4.88 -2.59
C MET A 28 9.37 6.30 -2.47
N ARG A 29 8.91 7.23 -3.34
CA ARG A 29 9.28 8.66 -3.25
C ARG A 29 8.75 9.29 -1.96
N LEU A 30 7.50 9.02 -1.58
CA LEU A 30 6.91 9.52 -0.34
C LEU A 30 7.64 9.01 0.91
N LEU A 31 7.97 7.71 0.93
CA LEU A 31 8.74 7.11 2.02
C LEU A 31 10.12 7.75 2.15
N ARG A 32 10.84 7.92 1.03
CA ARG A 32 12.15 8.61 1.02
C ARG A 32 12.06 10.07 1.49
N ARG A 33 11.01 10.80 1.11
CA ARG A 33 10.78 12.15 1.61
C ARG A 33 10.61 12.14 3.12
N SER A 34 9.81 11.22 3.65
CA SER A 34 9.60 11.07 5.10
C SER A 34 10.87 10.68 5.85
N THR A 35 11.73 9.84 5.27
CA THR A 35 12.98 9.42 5.93
C THR A 35 14.01 10.53 6.01
N THR A 36 14.00 11.50 5.09
CA THR A 36 14.90 12.66 5.17
C THR A 36 14.54 13.66 6.28
N THR A 37 13.29 13.63 6.76
CA THR A 37 12.80 14.61 7.75
C THR A 37 12.86 14.10 9.19
N SER A 38 12.88 12.78 9.41
CA SER A 38 13.01 12.21 10.76
C SER A 38 14.29 11.39 10.90
N THR A 39 15.11 11.74 11.88
CA THR A 39 16.38 11.09 12.23
C THR A 39 16.25 9.58 12.46
N ASP A 40 15.08 9.10 12.89
CA ASP A 40 14.83 7.68 13.21
C ASP A 40 14.54 6.80 11.99
N LEU A 41 14.08 7.38 10.86
CA LEU A 41 13.80 6.64 9.62
C LEU A 41 15.03 6.51 8.71
N ASN A 42 16.14 7.16 9.05
CA ASN A 42 17.39 7.10 8.30
C ASN A 42 18.08 5.72 8.39
N VAL A 43 17.48 4.77 9.11
CA VAL A 43 17.99 3.41 9.36
C VAL A 43 17.54 2.42 8.28
N LEU A 44 16.49 2.73 7.50
CA LEU A 44 15.96 1.77 6.53
C LEU A 44 16.83 1.74 5.27
N SER A 45 17.37 0.56 4.96
CA SER A 45 18.06 0.32 3.69
C SER A 45 17.12 0.51 2.49
N ASP A 46 17.68 0.83 1.32
CA ASP A 46 16.91 0.95 0.07
C ASP A 46 16.09 -0.30 -0.25
N LEU A 47 16.62 -1.48 0.07
CA LEU A 47 15.91 -2.75 -0.09
C LEU A 47 14.68 -2.83 0.84
N SER A 48 14.83 -2.37 2.08
CA SER A 48 13.73 -2.34 3.05
C SER A 48 12.64 -1.36 2.63
N LEU A 49 13.03 -0.19 2.11
CA LEU A 49 12.11 0.79 1.55
C LEU A 49 11.35 0.24 0.34
N ALA A 50 12.05 -0.44 -0.58
CA ALA A 50 11.43 -1.08 -1.74
C ALA A 50 10.44 -2.18 -1.32
N ALA A 51 10.81 -3.03 -0.37
CA ALA A 51 9.93 -4.06 0.16
C ALA A 51 8.69 -3.47 0.84
N LEU A 52 8.86 -2.40 1.62
CA LEU A 52 7.77 -1.68 2.27
C LEU A 52 6.82 -1.05 1.23
N ALA A 53 7.37 -0.39 0.20
CA ALA A 53 6.58 0.20 -0.87
C ALA A 53 5.75 -0.84 -1.62
N ILE A 54 6.31 -2.02 -1.90
CA ILE A 54 5.59 -3.13 -2.53
C ILE A 54 4.46 -3.65 -1.62
N LYS A 55 4.70 -3.79 -0.30
CA LYS A 55 3.69 -4.24 0.65
C LYS A 55 2.54 -3.23 0.78
N LEU A 56 2.86 -1.94 0.91
CA LEU A 56 1.87 -0.88 0.98
C LEU A 56 1.06 -0.79 -0.31
N GLU A 57 1.70 -0.92 -1.48
CA GLU A 57 0.99 -0.96 -2.76
C GLU A 57 -0.03 -2.10 -2.80
N ARG A 58 0.33 -3.30 -2.34
CA ARG A 58 -0.59 -4.45 -2.28
C ARG A 58 -1.80 -4.17 -1.39
N LEU A 59 -1.61 -3.56 -0.24
CA LEU A 59 -2.71 -3.24 0.68
C LEU A 59 -3.61 -2.16 0.12
N ILE A 60 -3.03 -1.08 -0.40
CA ILE A 60 -3.78 -0.01 -1.06
C ILE A 60 -4.54 -0.56 -2.27
N PHE A 61 -3.95 -1.50 -3.00
CA PHE A 61 -4.59 -2.12 -4.16
C PHE A 61 -5.86 -2.89 -3.79
N LEU A 62 -5.87 -3.62 -2.67
CA LEU A 62 -7.06 -4.36 -2.22
C LEU A 62 -8.25 -3.43 -1.97
N ASP A 63 -7.97 -2.23 -1.47
CA ASP A 63 -8.99 -1.23 -1.12
C ASP A 63 -9.32 -0.24 -2.24
N LEU A 64 -8.58 -0.26 -3.36
CA LEU A 64 -8.79 0.64 -4.50
C LEU A 64 -9.35 -0.10 -5.72
N PRO A 65 -10.46 0.37 -6.30
CA PRO A 65 -10.87 -0.10 -7.62
C PRO A 65 -9.77 0.12 -8.65
N ASP A 66 -9.53 -0.86 -9.52
CA ASP A 66 -8.56 -0.80 -10.65
C ASP A 66 -8.70 0.48 -11.52
N ARG A 67 -9.90 1.07 -11.49
CA ARG A 67 -10.30 2.27 -12.22
C ARG A 67 -9.69 3.56 -11.69
N VAL A 68 -9.25 3.60 -10.44
CA VAL A 68 -8.78 4.82 -9.76
C VAL A 68 -7.39 5.26 -10.22
N GLY A 69 -6.64 4.41 -10.93
CA GLY A 69 -5.40 4.84 -11.61
C GLY A 69 -4.33 5.36 -10.65
N LEU A 70 -3.73 6.52 -10.98
CA LEU A 70 -2.76 7.21 -10.13
C LEU A 70 -3.50 8.18 -9.21
N LEU A 71 -3.18 8.12 -7.93
CA LEU A 71 -3.62 9.11 -6.95
C LEU A 71 -2.65 10.30 -6.93
N ASN A 72 -3.16 11.48 -6.59
CA ASN A 72 -2.30 12.58 -6.19
C ASN A 72 -1.57 12.21 -4.88
N ASP A 73 -0.44 12.87 -4.62
CA ASP A 73 0.42 12.53 -3.50
C ASP A 73 -0.31 12.65 -2.14
N GLU A 74 -1.18 13.64 -1.98
CA GLU A 74 -1.99 13.85 -0.77
C GLU A 74 -2.97 12.71 -0.49
N MET A 75 -3.72 12.26 -1.49
CA MET A 75 -4.68 11.16 -1.33
C MET A 75 -3.95 9.82 -1.13
N LEU A 76 -2.82 9.62 -1.82
CA LEU A 76 -1.99 8.44 -1.62
C LEU A 76 -1.43 8.39 -0.21
N GLU A 77 -0.95 9.53 0.30
CA GLU A 77 -0.43 9.65 1.66
C GLU A 77 -1.54 9.41 2.70
N LEU A 78 -2.72 10.00 2.51
CA LEU A 78 -3.88 9.76 3.37
C LEU A 78 -4.25 8.28 3.42
N ARG A 79 -4.29 7.61 2.26
CA ARG A 79 -4.56 6.17 2.17
C ARG A 79 -3.48 5.34 2.86
N MET A 80 -2.21 5.67 2.65
CA MET A 80 -1.10 5.02 3.36
C MET A 80 -1.26 5.16 4.88
N ARG A 81 -1.60 6.35 5.39
CA ARG A 81 -1.85 6.58 6.82
C ARG A 81 -3.01 5.74 7.35
N LEU A 82 -4.11 5.64 6.61
CA LEU A 82 -5.26 4.81 7.00
C LEU A 82 -4.89 3.32 7.08
N VAL A 83 -4.15 2.82 6.08
CA VAL A 83 -3.66 1.43 6.08
C VAL A 83 -2.73 1.19 7.28
N ILE A 84 -1.78 2.10 7.53
CA ILE A 84 -0.87 2.00 8.68
C ILE A 84 -1.65 2.02 9.98
N LYS A 85 -2.63 2.92 10.12
CA LYS A 85 -3.51 3.01 11.29
C LYS A 85 -4.25 1.68 11.52
N HIS A 86 -4.87 1.10 10.50
CA HIS A 86 -5.54 -0.20 10.60
C HIS A 86 -4.58 -1.32 11.01
N ILE A 87 -3.35 -1.34 10.49
CA ILE A 87 -2.33 -2.32 10.90
C ILE A 87 -2.00 -2.15 12.39
N LEU A 88 -1.80 -0.93 12.86
CA LEU A 88 -1.47 -0.64 14.25
C LEU A 88 -2.63 -1.02 15.19
N GLU A 89 -3.87 -0.69 14.82
CA GLU A 89 -5.07 -1.03 15.58
C GLU A 89 -5.36 -2.54 15.58
N SER A 90 -5.04 -3.25 14.49
CA SER A 90 -5.18 -4.71 14.41
C SER A 90 -4.21 -5.47 15.33
N LYS A 91 -3.17 -4.80 15.83
CA LYS A 91 -2.12 -5.36 16.67
C LYS A 91 -2.38 -5.16 18.17
N ASP A 92 -3.56 -4.70 18.57
CA ASP A 92 -3.98 -4.73 19.99
C ASP A 92 -4.62 -6.09 20.34
N PRO A 93 -3.88 -7.07 20.90
CA PRO A 93 -4.48 -8.27 21.50
C PRO A 93 -5.23 -7.97 22.80
N SER A 94 -5.20 -6.73 23.30
CA SER A 94 -5.68 -6.40 24.65
C SER A 94 -7.20 -6.24 24.80
N LYS A 95 -7.99 -6.57 23.77
CA LYS A 95 -9.47 -6.56 23.83
C LYS A 95 -10.12 -7.95 23.79
N ASN A 96 -9.34 -9.01 23.94
CA ASN A 96 -9.86 -10.35 24.18
C ASN A 96 -9.48 -10.83 25.59
N ASN A 97 -10.52 -11.12 26.39
CA ASN A 97 -10.56 -11.94 27.60
C ASN A 97 -10.59 -11.21 28.96
N ASN A 98 -11.79 -10.70 29.32
CA ASN A 98 -12.66 -11.24 30.40
C ASN A 98 -13.42 -10.12 31.14
N PRO A 99 -14.77 -10.14 31.20
CA PRO A 99 -15.46 -9.67 32.38
C PRO A 99 -15.29 -10.76 33.45
N SER A 100 -14.43 -10.51 34.44
CA SER A 100 -14.47 -11.31 35.67
C SER A 100 -15.75 -10.91 36.38
N GLU A 101 -16.80 -11.69 36.15
CA GLU A 101 -18.00 -11.70 36.97
C GLU A 101 -17.56 -12.00 38.41
N ALA A 102 -17.97 -11.10 39.31
CA ALA A 102 -17.70 -11.19 40.72
C ALA A 102 -18.71 -12.16 41.35
N ASP A 103 -18.21 -13.13 42.10
CA ASP A 103 -18.93 -13.83 43.17
C ASP A 103 -18.05 -13.83 44.43
#